data_AF-A0A2V8ELQ6-F1
#
_entry.id   AF-A0A2V8ELQ6-F1
#
_cell.length_a   1.000
_cell.length_b   1.000
_cell.length_c   1.000
_cell.angle_alpha   90.00
_cell.angle_beta   90.00
_cell.angle_gamma   90.00
#
_symmetry.space_group_name_H-M   'P 1'
#
loop_
_entity.id
_entity.type
_entity.pdbx_description
1 polymer ?
#
loop_
_entity_poly.entity_id
_entity_poly.type
_entity_poly.pdbx_seq_one_letter_code
_entity_poly.pdbx_strand_id
1 'polypeptide(L)' 'MAQPLAYLNPEFLDSAEARPIRILAEYLEPLQRFKEQKIQDTVVFFGSARVDSR' A
#
# COMPACT_ATOMS: atom_id res chain seq x y z
N MET A 1 18.27 2.60 -27.19
CA MET A 1 16.93 2.20 -26.68
C MET A 1 16.51 3.26 -25.67
N ALA A 2 15.25 3.69 -25.67
CA ALA A 2 14.78 4.69 -24.72
C ALA A 2 14.66 4.07 -23.32
N GLN A 3 15.12 4.78 -22.29
CA GLN A 3 14.94 4.38 -20.90
C GLN A 3 13.44 4.44 -20.54
N PRO A 4 12.80 3.36 -20.05
CA PRO A 4 11.42 3.43 -19.59
C PRO A 4 11.29 4.36 -18.39
N LEU A 5 10.13 5.00 -18.25
CA LEU A 5 9.81 5.80 -17.07
C LEU A 5 9.95 4.92 -15.82
N ALA A 6 10.64 5.42 -14.79
CA ALA A 6 10.99 4.62 -13.62
C ALA A 6 9.76 4.00 -12.92
N TYR A 7 8.64 4.72 -12.86
CA TYR A 7 7.39 4.25 -12.27
C TYR A 7 6.66 3.18 -13.12
N LEU A 8 7.12 2.92 -14.35
CA LEU A 8 6.62 1.86 -15.22
C LEU A 8 7.63 0.71 -15.38
N ASN A 9 8.77 0.76 -14.66
CA ASN A 9 9.79 -0.28 -14.72
C ASN A 9 9.68 -1.22 -13.48
N PRO A 10 9.16 -2.45 -13.64
CA PRO A 10 9.02 -3.40 -12.52
C PRO A 10 10.36 -3.75 -11.86
N GLU A 11 11.42 -3.91 -12.66
CA GLU A 11 12.75 -4.28 -12.16
C GLU A 11 13.31 -3.19 -11.22
N PHE A 12 13.06 -1.92 -11.56
CA PHE A 12 13.38 -0.80 -10.67
C PHE A 12 12.48 -0.82 -9.43
N LEU A 13 11.17 -0.98 -9.57
CA LEU A 13 10.23 -0.93 -8.44
C LEU A 13 10.48 -2.04 -7.41
N ASP A 14 10.94 -3.21 -7.84
CA ASP A 14 11.27 -4.33 -6.95
C ASP A 14 12.65 -4.19 -6.26
N SER A 15 13.48 -3.24 -6.71
CA SER A 15 14.79 -2.96 -6.12
C SER A 15 14.73 -2.40 -4.70
N ALA A 16 15.87 -2.41 -4.02
CA ALA A 16 16.01 -1.81 -2.69
C ALA A 16 15.88 -0.28 -2.75
N GLU A 17 16.34 0.31 -3.85
CA GLU A 17 16.38 1.73 -4.15
C GLU A 17 14.95 2.30 -4.28
N ALA A 18 14.02 1.52 -4.83
CA ALA A 18 12.62 1.91 -4.95
C ALA A 18 11.76 1.59 -3.71
N ARG A 19 12.33 1.00 -2.65
CA ARG A 19 11.60 0.71 -1.41
C ARG A 19 10.85 1.92 -0.83
N PRO A 20 11.43 3.14 -0.77
CA PRO A 20 10.70 4.30 -0.26
C PRO A 20 9.44 4.62 -1.08
N ILE A 21 9.48 4.39 -2.39
CA ILE A 21 8.34 4.60 -3.29
C ILE A 21 7.24 3.58 -3.00
N ARG A 22 7.60 2.30 -2.81
CA ARG A 22 6.64 1.25 -2.44
C ARG A 22 5.98 1.53 -1.09
N ILE A 23 6.73 1.94 -0.08
CA ILE A 23 6.17 2.33 1.23
C ILE A 23 5.18 3.49 1.07
N LEU A 24 5.53 4.51 0.28
CA LEU A 24 4.65 5.63 0.03
C LEU A 24 3.37 5.19 -0.71
N ALA A 25 3.48 4.29 -1.68
CA ALA A 25 2.33 3.75 -2.40
C ALA A 25 1.37 2.98 -1.46
N GLU A 26 1.90 2.14 -0.56
CA GLU A 26 1.11 1.41 0.45
C GLU A 26 0.43 2.32 1.47
N TYR A 27 0.85 3.59 1.58
CA TYR A 27 0.17 4.59 2.40
C TYR A 27 -0.87 5.39 1.60
N LEU A 28 -0.52 5.83 0.40
CA LEU A 28 -1.34 6.73 -0.40
C LEU A 28 -2.53 6.03 -1.07
N GLU A 29 -2.36 4.83 -1.61
CA GLU A 29 -3.45 4.11 -2.28
C GLU A 29 -4.61 3.81 -1.31
N PRO A 30 -4.38 3.25 -0.10
CA PRO A 30 -5.49 2.99 0.82
C PRO A 30 -6.18 4.28 1.26
N LEU A 31 -5.42 5.34 1.48
CA LEU A 31 -5.96 6.65 1.84
C LEU A 31 -6.83 7.24 0.71
N GLN A 32 -6.39 7.13 -0.54
CA GLN A 32 -7.19 7.55 -1.70
C GLN A 32 -8.51 6.78 -1.74
N ARG A 33 -8.43 5.45 -1.61
CA ARG A 33 -9.60 4.57 -1.61
C ARG A 33 -10.58 4.90 -0.47
N PHE A 34 -10.09 5.18 0.74
CA PHE A 34 -10.95 5.62 1.85
C PHE A 34 -11.66 6.95 1.57
N LYS A 35 -10.98 7.90 0.94
CA LYS A 35 -11.58 9.18 0.54
C LYS A 35 -12.67 9.01 -0.50
N GLU A 36 -12.45 8.18 -1.51
CA GLU A 36 -13.43 7.88 -2.56
C GLU A 36 -14.70 7.23 -1.99
N GLN A 37 -14.52 6.36 -0.99
CA GLN A 37 -15.62 5.70 -0.28
C GLN A 37 -16.24 6.56 0.83
N LYS A 38 -15.78 7.81 1.01
CA LYS A 38 -16.27 8.77 2.03
C LYS A 38 -16.22 8.21 3.46
N ILE A 39 -15.20 7.42 3.78
CA ILE A 39 -14.98 6.93 5.16
C ILE A 39 -14.50 8.11 6.01
N GLN A 40 -15.31 8.50 7.00
CA GLN A 40 -15.01 9.63 7.91
C GLN A 40 -14.49 9.15 9.26
N ASP A 41 -15.12 8.11 9.80
CA ASP A 41 -14.80 7.56 11.11
C ASP A 41 -14.36 6.10 10.97
N THR A 42 -13.43 5.68 11.83
CA THR A 42 -12.91 4.31 11.84
C THR A 42 -12.88 3.80 13.28
N VAL A 43 -13.50 2.64 13.51
CA VAL A 43 -13.35 1.89 14.76
C VAL A 43 -12.45 0.69 14.48
N VAL A 44 -11.25 0.68 15.09
CA VAL A 44 -10.28 -0.41 14.89
C VAL A 44 -10.39 -1.38 16.06
N PHE A 45 -10.72 -2.64 15.76
CA PHE A 45 -10.72 -3.73 16.72
C PHE A 45 -9.43 -4.53 16.60
N PHE A 46 -8.83 -4.87 17.74
CA PHE A 46 -7.69 -5.78 17.81
C PHE A 46 -8.08 -7.03 18.59
N GLY A 47 -7.56 -8.17 18.17
CA GLY A 47 -7.81 -9.46 18.80
C GLY A 47 -6.67 -10.43 18.52
N SER A 48 -6.57 -11.50 19.31
CA SER A 48 -5.55 -12.52 19.10
C SER A 48 -5.78 -13.26 17.78
N ALA A 49 -4.74 -13.36 16.94
CA ALA A 49 -4.76 -14.17 15.71
C ALA A 49 -4.83 -15.68 15.98
N ARG A 50 -4.75 -16.09 17.25
CA ARG A 50 -4.71 -17.50 17.69
C ARG A 50 -6.00 -17.95 18.38
N VAL A 51 -7.08 -17.17 18.31
CA VAL A 51 -8.36 -17.61 18.88
C VAL A 51 -8.92 -18.69 17.96
N ASP A 52 -9.23 -19.86 18.51
CA ASP A 52 -9.89 -20.92 17.76
C ASP A 52 -11.29 -20.49 17.33
N SER A 53 -11.63 -20.78 16.07
CA SER A 53 -12.97 -20.57 15.56
C SER A 53 -13.91 -21.61 16.20
N ARG A 54 -15.09 -21.16 16.64
CA ARG A 54 -16.14 -22.05 17.15
C ARG A 54 -16.99 -22.60 16.02
#